data_AF-C6M156-F1
#
_entry.id   AF-C6M156-F1
#
_cell.length_a   1.000
_cell.length_b   1.000
_cell.length_c   1.000
_cell.angle_alpha   90.00
_cell.angle_beta   90.00
_cell.angle_gamma   90.00
#
_symmetry.space_group_name_H-M   'P 1'
#
loop_
_entity.id
_entity.type
_entity.pdbx_description
1 polymer ?
#
loop_
_entity_poly.entity_id
_entity_poly.type
_entity_poly.pdbx_seq_one_letter_code
_entity_poly.pdbx_strand_id
1 'polypeptide(L)'
;MNLKKYLITLLFIFFIPQNTMADSFEIYRYSGKKLSIEKEYSQPLFLSMKEIEAKGLNISDYNISCSTYIDKTENKYYVFTYSPQVLNPHHRGGHGIIEVHINAKTHEIKSHFSR
;
A
#
# COMPACT_ATOMS: atom_id res chain seq x y z
N MET A 1 -48.60 -7.03 -26.77
CA MET A 1 -47.68 -7.66 -27.75
C MET A 1 -47.04 -6.57 -28.59
N ASN A 2 -45.79 -6.22 -28.30
CA ASN A 2 -44.93 -5.43 -29.18
C ASN A 2 -43.48 -5.87 -28.91
N LEU A 3 -43.14 -7.03 -29.48
CA LEU A 3 -42.02 -7.89 -29.12
C LEU A 3 -40.66 -7.44 -29.71
N LYS A 4 -40.61 -6.29 -30.38
CA LYS A 4 -39.41 -5.83 -31.13
C LYS A 4 -38.54 -4.80 -30.41
N LYS A 5 -38.93 -4.31 -29.23
CA LYS A 5 -38.09 -3.40 -28.42
C LYS A 5 -37.21 -4.11 -27.38
N TYR A 6 -37.37 -5.42 -27.21
CA TYR A 6 -36.67 -6.19 -26.17
C TYR A 6 -35.44 -6.98 -26.65
N LEU A 7 -35.02 -6.82 -27.91
CA LEU A 7 -33.97 -7.67 -28.49
C LEU A 7 -32.58 -7.01 -28.63
N ILE A 8 -32.42 -5.73 -28.27
CA ILE A 8 -31.12 -5.03 -28.43
C ILE A 8 -30.49 -4.65 -27.09
N THR A 9 -31.21 -4.79 -25.97
CA THR A 9 -30.67 -4.49 -24.63
C THR A 9 -30.08 -5.72 -23.92
N LEU A 10 -29.96 -6.85 -24.61
CA LEU A 10 -29.55 -8.14 -24.03
C LEU A 10 -28.25 -8.69 -24.61
N LEU A 11 -27.43 -7.84 -25.24
CA LEU A 11 -26.19 -8.24 -25.93
C LEU A 11 -24.97 -7.40 -25.53
N PHE A 12 -24.96 -6.87 -24.30
CA PHE A 12 -23.78 -6.22 -23.70
C PHE A 12 -23.47 -6.70 -22.27
N ILE A 13 -24.07 -7.83 -21.84
CA ILE A 13 -23.82 -8.41 -20.51
C ILE A 13 -22.71 -9.49 -20.54
N PHE A 14 -22.22 -9.90 -21.72
CA PHE A 14 -21.30 -11.05 -21.83
C PHE A 14 -19.85 -10.74 -22.24
N PHE A 15 -19.43 -9.46 -22.31
CA PHE A 15 -18.05 -9.14 -22.70
C PHE A 15 -17.45 -7.93 -21.95
N ILE A 16 -17.71 -7.82 -20.65
CA ILE A 16 -16.85 -7.01 -19.78
C ILE A 16 -15.96 -7.99 -19.02
N PRO A 17 -14.63 -7.99 -19.26
CA PRO A 17 -13.72 -8.82 -18.49
C PRO A 17 -13.87 -8.45 -17.02
N GLN A 18 -13.99 -9.51 -16.21
CA GLN A 18 -14.12 -9.46 -14.77
C GLN A 18 -13.10 -8.51 -14.15
N ASN A 19 -13.58 -7.67 -13.24
CA ASN A 19 -12.83 -7.14 -12.10
C ASN A 19 -11.45 -6.56 -12.43
N THR A 20 -11.41 -5.45 -13.15
CA THR A 20 -10.36 -4.46 -12.88
C THR A 20 -10.84 -3.61 -11.72
N MET A 21 -10.50 -4.05 -10.50
CA MET A 21 -10.44 -3.16 -9.34
C MET A 21 -9.49 -2.02 -9.72
N ALA A 22 -10.07 -0.86 -10.05
CA ALA A 22 -9.31 0.36 -10.18
C ALA A 22 -8.91 0.81 -8.77
N ASP A 23 -7.68 0.45 -8.38
CA ASP A 23 -6.96 0.93 -7.20
C ASP A 23 -6.64 2.42 -7.31
N SER A 24 -7.66 3.28 -7.33
CA SER A 24 -7.48 4.72 -7.29
C SER A 24 -8.45 5.34 -6.30
N PHE A 25 -8.10 5.24 -5.01
CA PHE A 25 -8.64 6.13 -3.98
C PHE A 25 -8.12 7.55 -4.25
N GLU A 26 -8.86 8.31 -5.06
CA GLU A 26 -8.84 9.76 -4.99
C GLU A 26 -9.30 10.18 -3.59
N ILE A 27 -8.38 10.70 -2.79
CA ILE A 27 -8.66 11.19 -1.44
C ILE A 27 -9.42 12.53 -1.59
N TYR A 28 -10.74 12.43 -1.69
CA TYR A 28 -11.61 13.58 -1.49
C TYR A 28 -11.52 14.02 -0.02
N ARG A 29 -11.05 15.26 0.15
CA ARG A 29 -11.26 16.17 1.27
C ARG A 29 -12.44 15.76 2.19
N TYR A 30 -12.17 15.71 3.49
CA TYR A 30 -13.08 15.49 4.62
C TYR A 30 -13.60 14.06 4.78
N SER A 31 -13.02 13.26 5.69
CA SER A 31 -13.75 12.12 6.23
C SER A 31 -13.39 11.85 7.69
N GLY A 32 -14.41 11.80 8.55
CA GLY A 32 -14.35 11.20 9.88
C GLY A 32 -14.19 9.67 9.82
N LYS A 33 -13.30 9.17 8.96
CA LYS A 33 -12.99 7.74 8.86
C LYS A 33 -11.93 7.39 9.88
N LYS A 34 -12.33 6.60 10.87
CA LYS A 34 -11.43 5.97 11.83
C LYS A 34 -10.54 4.99 11.08
N LEU A 35 -9.24 5.31 10.95
CA LEU A 35 -8.24 4.34 10.52
C LEU A 35 -8.09 3.30 11.64
N SER A 36 -8.42 2.04 11.34
CA SER A 36 -8.23 0.92 12.26
C SER A 36 -7.15 0.03 11.70
N ILE A 37 -6.19 -0.33 12.55
CA ILE A 37 -5.07 -1.19 12.19
C ILE A 37 -5.21 -2.45 13.05
N GLU A 38 -5.02 -3.62 12.46
CA GLU A 38 -5.09 -4.86 13.23
C GLU A 38 -3.97 -4.89 14.27
N LYS A 39 -4.26 -5.50 15.43
CA LYS A 39 -3.35 -5.53 16.57
C LYS A 39 -1.95 -6.02 16.19
N GLU A 40 -1.86 -6.99 15.29
CA GLU A 40 -0.58 -7.58 14.87
C GLU A 40 0.34 -6.59 14.13
N TYR A 41 -0.21 -5.59 13.42
CA TYR A 41 0.58 -4.59 12.70
C TYR A 41 0.93 -3.37 13.57
N SER A 42 0.28 -3.20 14.72
CA SER A 42 0.41 -1.97 15.53
C SER A 42 1.83 -1.72 16.05
N GLN A 43 2.45 -2.72 16.68
CA GLN A 43 3.82 -2.62 17.20
C GLN A 43 4.85 -2.56 16.06
N PRO A 44 4.79 -3.41 15.02
CA PRO A 44 5.67 -3.27 13.86
C PRO A 44 5.57 -1.89 13.20
N LEU A 45 4.36 -1.35 12.98
CA LEU A 45 4.22 -0.03 12.40
C LEU A 45 4.91 1.05 13.24
N PHE A 46 4.69 1.04 14.56
CA PHE A 46 5.34 1.99 15.48
C PHE A 46 6.87 1.92 15.39
N LEU A 47 7.43 0.71 15.40
CA LEU A 47 8.88 0.50 15.27
C LEU A 47 9.40 1.00 13.92
N SER A 48 8.66 0.77 12.83
CA SER A 48 9.05 1.24 11.50
C SER A 48 9.06 2.77 11.41
N MET A 49 8.10 3.44 12.04
CA MET A 49 8.03 4.90 12.09
C MET A 49 9.21 5.48 12.87
N LYS A 50 9.58 4.85 14.00
CA LYS A 50 10.76 5.26 14.78
C LYS A 50 12.06 5.12 14.01
N GLU A 51 12.18 4.10 13.18
CA GLU A 51 13.34 3.94 12.29
C GLU A 51 13.45 5.06 11.25
N ILE A 52 12.33 5.50 10.68
CA ILE A 52 12.31 6.64 9.73
C ILE A 52 12.67 7.96 10.43
N GLU A 53 12.08 8.23 11.60
CA GLU A 53 12.42 9.41 12.41
C GLU A 53 13.91 9.42 12.79
N ALA A 54 14.48 8.28 13.17
CA ALA A 54 15.89 8.15 13.52
C ALA A 54 16.85 8.45 12.36
N LYS A 55 16.40 8.30 11.11
CA LYS A 55 17.13 8.70 9.90
C LYS A 55 17.00 10.19 9.58
N GLY A 56 16.30 10.97 10.40
CA GLY A 56 16.07 12.39 10.20
C GLY A 56 15.03 12.70 9.12
N LEU A 57 14.17 11.75 8.79
CA LEU A 57 13.14 11.89 7.76
C LEU A 57 11.79 12.18 8.40
N ASN A 58 11.01 13.03 7.75
CA ASN A 58 9.68 13.39 8.21
C ASN A 58 8.64 12.42 7.61
N ILE A 59 7.99 11.63 8.47
CA ILE A 59 7.00 10.63 8.06
C ILE A 59 5.83 11.25 7.28
N SER A 60 5.47 12.51 7.57
CA SER A 60 4.35 13.17 6.88
C SER A 60 4.55 13.33 5.38
N ASP A 61 5.80 13.20 4.91
CA ASP A 61 6.15 13.37 3.50
C ASP A 61 5.95 12.07 2.70
N TYR A 62 5.53 10.99 3.37
CA TYR A 62 5.42 9.65 2.80
C TYR A 62 3.99 9.10 2.91
N ASN A 63 3.62 8.31 1.91
CA ASN A 63 2.58 7.32 2.00
C ASN A 63 3.17 6.01 2.54
N ILE A 64 2.49 5.37 3.48
CA ILE A 64 2.94 4.13 4.11
C ILE A 64 2.06 2.97 3.64
N SER A 65 2.67 1.92 3.12
CA SER A 65 2.01 0.64 2.87
C SER A 65 2.70 -0.47 3.68
N CYS A 66 2.00 -1.58 3.90
CA CYS A 66 2.54 -2.74 4.60
C CYS A 66 2.27 -3.99 3.77
N SER A 67 3.26 -4.86 3.67
CA SER A 67 3.14 -6.22 3.14
C SER A 67 3.75 -7.23 4.10
N THR A 68 3.45 -8.51 3.89
CA THR A 68 4.08 -9.60 4.63
C THR A 68 4.99 -10.38 3.68
N TYR A 69 6.21 -10.64 4.14
CA TYR A 69 7.20 -11.44 3.43
C TYR A 69 7.62 -12.64 4.27
N ILE A 70 7.81 -13.80 3.65
CA ILE A 70 8.38 -14.98 4.30
C ILE A 70 9.70 -15.29 3.58
N ASP A 71 10.79 -15.32 4.33
CA ASP A 71 12.11 -15.63 3.77
C ASP A 71 12.32 -17.14 3.59
N LYS A 72 13.46 -17.52 3.00
CA LYS A 72 13.82 -18.92 2.77
C LYS A 72 14.02 -19.75 4.05
N THR A 73 14.15 -19.08 5.20
CA THR A 73 14.29 -19.70 6.53
C THR A 73 12.97 -19.72 7.29
N GLU A 74 11.85 -19.48 6.60
CA GLU A 74 10.49 -19.43 7.15
C GLU A 74 10.27 -18.29 8.17
N ASN A 75 11.14 -17.30 8.21
CA ASN A 75 10.92 -16.12 9.03
C ASN A 75 9.91 -15.20 8.35
N LYS A 76 8.84 -14.85 9.08
CA LYS A 76 7.85 -13.85 8.67
C LYS A 76 8.38 -12.45 8.99
N TYR A 77 8.21 -11.53 8.04
CA TYR A 77 8.52 -10.11 8.18
C TYR A 77 7.31 -9.26 7.81
N TYR A 78 7.10 -8.19 8.57
CA TYR A 78 6.27 -7.06 8.17
C TYR A 78 7.16 -6.06 7.43
N VAL A 79 6.83 -5.77 6.18
CA VAL A 79 7.59 -4.86 5.32
C VAL A 79 6.78 -3.59 5.13
N PHE A 80 7.23 -2.51 5.76
CA PHE A 80 6.65 -1.18 5.63
C PHE A 80 7.38 -0.40 4.55
N THR A 81 6.65 0.03 3.52
CA THR A 81 7.18 0.82 2.41
C THR A 81 6.73 2.26 2.57
N TYR A 82 7.70 3.17 2.60
CA TYR A 82 7.52 4.62 2.69
C TYR A 82 7.79 5.21 1.31
N SER A 83 6.73 5.58 0.62
CA SER A 83 6.78 6.16 -0.73
C SER A 83 6.54 7.67 -0.65
N PRO A 84 7.44 8.53 -1.16
CA PRO A 84 7.23 9.98 -1.13
C PRO A 84 5.88 10.38 -1.75
N GLN A 85 5.17 11.31 -1.12
CA GLN A 85 3.89 11.82 -1.63
C GLN A 85 4.04 12.52 -2.99
N VAL A 86 5.19 13.15 -3.22
CA VAL A 86 5.56 13.76 -4.50
C VAL A 86 6.83 13.09 -4.98
N LEU A 87 6.71 12.29 -6.05
CA LEU A 87 7.88 11.75 -6.75
C LEU A 87 8.58 12.92 -7.46
N ASN A 88 9.79 13.27 -7.01
CA ASN A 88 10.57 14.29 -7.69
C ASN A 88 10.93 13.78 -9.10
N PRO A 89 10.46 14.43 -10.18
CA PRO A 89 10.69 13.96 -11.56
C PRO A 89 12.17 13.98 -11.97
N HIS A 90 13.03 14.65 -11.21
CA HIS A 90 14.48 14.64 -11.41
C HIS A 90 15.19 13.41 -10.82
N HIS A 91 14.48 12.57 -10.07
CA HIS A 91 15.00 11.35 -9.47
C HIS A 91 14.43 10.12 -10.18
N ARG A 92 15.05 9.73 -11.31
CA ARG A 92 14.72 8.48 -12.01
C ARG A 92 15.17 7.28 -11.16
N GLY A 93 14.27 6.29 -10.97
CA GLY A 93 14.59 4.99 -10.37
C GLY A 93 14.34 4.87 -8.86
N GLY A 94 13.12 5.14 -8.37
CA GLY A 94 12.76 4.80 -6.98
C GLY A 94 13.46 5.59 -5.86
N HIS A 95 14.32 6.55 -6.21
CA HIS A 95 15.06 7.40 -5.27
C HIS A 95 14.12 8.07 -4.26
N GLY A 96 14.17 7.60 -3.01
CA GLY A 96 13.35 8.10 -1.90
C GLY A 96 12.36 7.09 -1.34
N ILE A 97 12.12 5.95 -2.00
CA ILE A 97 11.35 4.85 -1.41
C ILE A 97 12.21 4.17 -0.35
N ILE A 98 11.65 4.00 0.85
CA ILE A 98 12.33 3.34 1.96
C ILE A 98 11.51 2.13 2.37
N GLU A 99 12.17 1.00 2.48
CA GLU A 99 11.58 -0.21 3.03
C GLU A 99 12.15 -0.47 4.42
N VAL A 100 11.25 -0.72 5.37
CA VAL A 100 11.60 -1.13 6.73
C VAL A 100 11.00 -2.50 6.98
N HIS A 101 11.89 -3.47 7.14
CA HIS A 101 11.58 -4.88 7.36
C HIS A 101 11.68 -5.16 8.86
N ILE A 102 10.60 -5.70 9.43
CA ILE A 102 10.53 -6.05 10.85
C ILE A 102 10.22 -7.52 10.99
N ASN A 103 11.13 -8.26 11.60
CA ASN A 103 10.91 -9.67 11.88
C ASN A 103 9.73 -9.84 12.85
N ALA A 104 8.73 -10.64 12.48
CA ALA A 104 7.49 -10.80 13.24
C ALA A 104 7.68 -11.45 14.62
N LYS A 105 8.79 -12.17 14.83
CA LYS A 105 9.10 -12.88 16.08
C LYS A 105 10.08 -12.09 16.95
N THR A 106 11.16 -11.58 16.35
CA THR A 106 12.27 -10.94 17.10
C THR A 106 12.15 -9.43 17.17
N HIS A 107 11.31 -8.81 16.32
CA HIS A 107 11.24 -7.37 16.10
C HIS A 107 12.58 -6.74 15.66
N GLU A 108 13.50 -7.54 15.12
CA GLU A 108 14.71 -7.02 14.48
C GLU A 108 14.32 -6.14 13.28
N ILE A 109 14.93 -4.96 13.18
CA ILE A 109 14.62 -3.94 12.17
C ILE A 109 15.75 -3.90 11.15
N LYS A 110 15.40 -3.94 9.86
CA LYS A 110 16.32 -3.72 8.74
C LYS A 110 15.70 -2.71 7.78
N SER A 111 16.41 -1.64 7.47
CA SER A 111 15.90 -0.58 6.59
C SER A 111 16.85 -0.29 5.45
N HIS A 112 16.30 -0.06 4.26
CA HIS A 112 17.09 0.30 3.09
C HIS A 112 16.28 1.16 2.11
N PHE A 113 17.00 1.95 1.31
CA PHE A 113 16.39 2.62 0.17
C PHE A 113 16.17 1.59 -0.94
N SER A 114 14.94 1.54 -1.46
CA SER A 114 14.61 0.71 -2.62
C SER A 114 15.27 1.32 -3.87
N ARG A 115 15.78 0.47 -4.77
CA ARG A 115 16.55 0.87 -5.97
C ARG A 115 15.67 0.99 -7.20
#